data_AF-A0A0F8YKX2-F1
#
_entry.id   AF-A0A0F8YKX2-F1
#
_cell.length_a   1.000
_cell.length_b   1.000
_cell.length_c   1.000
_cell.angle_alpha   90.00
_cell.angle_beta   90.00
_cell.angle_gamma   90.00
#
_symmetry.space_group_name_H-M   'P 1'
#
loop_
_entity.id
_entity.type
_entity.pdbx_description
1 polymer ?
#
loop_
_entity_poly.entity_id
_entity_poly.type
_entity_poly.pdbx_seq_one_letter_code
_entity_poly.pdbx_strand_id
1 'polypeptide(L)' 'VFSHCTRWFEEMRLYHRKDGQIVKQYDDLMDATRYAFMMRRYAKVKPPDAPRKRKFSGPIVGGRAWRG' A
#
# COMPACT_ATOMS: atom_id res chain seq x y z
N VAL A 1 -10.26 -5.21 0.12
CA VAL A 1 -9.94 -3.83 -0.36
C VAL A 1 -10.01 -2.88 0.81
N PHE A 2 -9.17 -1.84 0.86
CA PHE A 2 -9.14 -0.87 1.97
C PHE A 2 -10.41 -0.01 2.00
N SER A 3 -10.82 0.44 3.19
CA SER A 3 -12.08 1.18 3.40
C SER A 3 -12.15 2.51 2.64
N HIS A 4 -11.02 3.17 2.39
CA HIS A 4 -10.94 4.45 1.70
C HIS A 4 -11.01 4.33 0.17
N CYS A 5 -11.01 3.12 -0.40
CA CYS A 5 -11.15 2.91 -1.85
C CYS A 5 -12.63 2.91 -2.28
N THR A 6 -13.37 3.97 -1.96
CA THR A 6 -14.82 4.06 -2.20
C THR A 6 -15.21 3.85 -3.66
N ARG A 7 -14.46 4.44 -4.60
CA ARG A 7 -14.65 4.27 -6.05
C ARG A 7 -14.57 2.81 -6.50
N TRP A 8 -13.67 2.02 -5.91
CA TRP A 8 -13.58 0.59 -6.22
C TRP A 8 -14.86 -0.16 -5.79
N PHE A 9 -15.43 0.19 -4.64
CA PHE A 9 -16.69 -0.40 -4.19
C PHE A 9 -17.90 0.04 -5.04
N GLU A 10 -17.89 1.27 -5.57
CA GLU A 10 -18.92 1.73 -6.52
C GLU A 10 -18.91 0.87 -7.79
N GLU A 11 -17.74 0.65 -8.40
CA GLU A 11 -17.59 -0.19 -9.58
C GLU A 11 -17.95 -1.66 -9.29
N MET A 12 -17.50 -2.21 -8.16
CA MET A 12 -17.82 -3.57 -7.76
C MET A 12 -19.34 -3.81 -7.63
N ARG A 13 -20.10 -2.81 -7.16
CA ARG A 13 -21.56 -2.91 -7.02
C ARG A 13 -22.28 -2.90 -8.37
N LEU A 14 -21.72 -2.21 -9.35
CA LEU A 14 -22.24 -2.15 -10.72
C LEU A 14 -21.78 -3.33 -11.57
N TYR A 15 -20.72 -4.03 -11.17
CA TYR A 15 -20.17 -5.17 -11.88
C TYR A 15 -21.13 -6.38 -11.84
N HIS A 16 -21.76 -6.68 -12.98
CA HIS A 16 -22.68 -7.80 -13.13
C HIS A 16 -22.51 -8.48 -14.49
N ARG A 17 -23.09 -9.68 -14.60
CA ARG A 17 -23.17 -10.40 -15.87
C ARG A 17 -24.55 -10.24 -16.48
N LYS A 18 -24.60 -10.04 -17.79
CA LYS A 18 -25.81 -10.07 -18.59
C LYS A 18 -25.59 -11.06 -19.73
N ASP A 19 -26.53 -11.99 -19.92
CA ASP A 19 -26.46 -13.03 -20.95
C ASP A 19 -25.15 -13.86 -20.90
N GLY A 20 -24.67 -14.13 -19.67
CA GLY A 20 -23.44 -14.88 -19.40
C GLY A 20 -22.14 -14.10 -19.58
N GLN A 21 -22.21 -12.91 -20.18
CA GLN A 21 -21.05 -12.05 -20.43
C GLN A 21 -20.91 -10.99 -19.34
N ILE A 22 -19.67 -10.59 -19.06
CA ILE A 22 -19.39 -9.47 -18.16
C ILE A 22 -19.74 -8.17 -18.90
N VAL A 23 -20.56 -7.34 -18.28
CA VAL A 23 -20.87 -6.01 -18.81
C VAL A 23 -19.69 -5.08 -18.52
N LYS A 24 -19.00 -4.63 -19.56
CA LYS A 24 -17.86 -3.70 -19.48
C LYS A 24 -18.32 -2.25 -19.47
N GLN A 25 -18.85 -1.79 -18.35
CA GLN A 25 -19.20 -0.39 -18.15
C GLN A 25 -18.72 0.05 -16.77
N TYR A 26 -17.99 1.17 -16.71
CA TYR A 26 -17.43 1.75 -15.49
C TYR A 26 -16.63 0.71 -14.66
N ASP A 27 -15.69 0.02 -15.30
CA ASP A 27 -14.89 -1.06 -14.70
C ASP A 27 -13.39 -0.76 -14.62
N ASP A 28 -12.98 0.51 -14.74
CA ASP A 28 -11.57 0.91 -14.82
C ASP A 28 -10.70 0.41 -13.63
N LEU A 29 -11.19 0.55 -12.39
CA LEU A 29 -10.48 0.07 -11.20
C LEU A 29 -10.56 -1.45 -11.09
N MET A 30 -11.68 -2.05 -11.48
CA MET A 30 -11.81 -3.51 -11.53
C MET A 30 -10.83 -4.13 -12.54
N ASP A 31 -10.67 -3.52 -13.71
CA ASP A 31 -9.70 -3.91 -14.72
C ASP A 31 -8.26 -3.68 -14.25
N ALA A 32 -7.96 -2.54 -13.63
CA ALA A 32 -6.65 -2.29 -13.05
C ALA A 32 -6.29 -3.35 -12.00
N THR A 33 -7.21 -3.71 -11.09
CA THR A 33 -6.96 -4.76 -10.08
C THR A 33 -6.79 -6.14 -10.71
N ARG A 34 -7.54 -6.46 -11.77
CA ARG A 34 -7.39 -7.70 -12.55
C ARG A 34 -5.99 -7.79 -13.17
N TYR A 35 -5.53 -6.73 -13.83
CA TYR A 35 -4.18 -6.69 -14.40
C TYR A 35 -3.10 -6.76 -13.34
N ALA A 36 -3.27 -6.05 -12.22
CA ALA A 36 -2.35 -6.13 -11.09
C ALA A 36 -2.21 -7.57 -10.56
N PHE A 37 -3.32 -8.32 -10.49
CA PHE A 37 -3.30 -9.72 -10.08
C PHE A 37 -2.63 -10.63 -11.11
N MET A 38 -2.94 -10.46 -12.40
CA MET A 38 -2.31 -11.23 -13.49
C MET A 38 -0.79 -11.04 -13.53
N MET A 39 -0.31 -9.83 -13.22
CA MET A 39 1.10 -9.46 -13.24
C MET A 39 1.78 -9.52 -11.86
N ARG A 40 1.16 -10.18 -10.87
CA ARG A 40 1.67 -10.29 -9.49
C ARG A 40 3.09 -10.86 -9.41
N ARG A 41 3.49 -11.72 -10.35
CA ARG A 41 4.85 -12.30 -10.42
C ARG A 41 5.96 -11.25 -10.56
N TYR A 42 5.63 -10.05 -11.05
CA TYR A 42 6.56 -8.94 -11.18
C TYR A 42 6.50 -7.95 -10.00
N ALA A 43 5.68 -8.22 -8.98
CA ALA A 43 5.55 -7.34 -7.82
C ALA A 43 6.85 -7.31 -7.02
N LYS A 44 7.29 -6.11 -6.63
CA LYS A 44 8.44 -5.92 -5.74
C LYS A 44 8.00 -6.05 -4.28
N VAL A 45 8.77 -6.79 -3.48
CA VAL A 45 8.52 -6.93 -2.04
C VAL A 45 8.97 -5.66 -1.32
N LYS A 46 8.15 -5.15 -0.39
CA LYS A 46 8.56 -4.05 0.49
C LYS A 46 9.77 -4.52 1.31
N PRO A 47 10.92 -3.83 1.27
CA PRO A 47 12.06 -4.20 2.10
C PRO A 47 11.66 -4.07 3.58
N PRO A 48 12.26 -4.88 4.47
CA PRO A 48 12.05 -4.70 5.90
C PRO A 48 12.39 -3.27 6.31
N ASP A 49 11.63 -2.71 7.26
CA ASP A 49 11.88 -1.35 7.74
C ASP A 49 13.33 -1.29 8.23
N ALA A 50 14.15 -0.46 7.59
CA ALA A 50 15.55 -0.34 7.96
C ALA A 50 15.63 0.12 9.43
N PRO A 51 16.51 -0.48 10.26
CA PRO A 51 16.68 -0.02 11.63
C PRO A 51 17.03 1.47 11.56
N ARG A 52 16.23 2.30 12.24
CA ARG A 52 16.42 3.76 12.28
C ARG A 52 17.84 4.00 12.75
N LYS A 53 18.76 4.33 11.83
CA LYS A 53 20.14 4.63 12.21
C LYS A 53 20.07 5.79 13.19
N ARG A 54 20.48 5.53 14.44
CA ARG A 54 20.54 6.56 15.47
C ARG A 54 21.50 7.62 14.91
N LYS A 55 20.98 8.81 14.62
CA LYS A 55 21.77 9.90 14.03
C LYS A 55 22.99 10.28 14.90
N PHE A 56 22.99 9.84 16.16
CA PHE A 56 24.06 10.05 17.11
C PHE A 56 24.49 8.73 17.76
N SER A 57 25.73 8.30 17.49
CA SER A 57 26.39 7.17 18.14
C SER A 57 27.23 7.61 19.35
N GLY A 58 27.38 8.91 19.58
CA GLY A 58 28.16 9.45 20.68
C GLY A 58 27.51 9.20 22.05
N PRO A 59 28.31 9.17 23.12
CA PRO A 59 27.79 9.13 24.47
C PRO A 59 26.89 10.34 24.72
N ILE A 60 25.77 10.13 25.41
CA ILE A 60 24.91 11.21 25.93
C ILE A 60 25.70 11.84 27.09
N VAL A 61 26.74 12.61 26.78
CA VAL A 61 27.53 13.33 27.80
C VAL A 61 26.72 14.54 28.20
N GLY A 62 25.94 14.38 29.27
CA GLY A 62 25.08 15.42 29.81
C GLY A 62 24.57 15.05 31.18
N GLY A 63 25.47 14.91 32.16
CA GLY A 63 25.08 14.64 33.53
C GLY A 63 26.19 14.90 34.55
N ARG A 64 26.40 16.18 34.90
CA ARG A 64 27.22 16.68 36.05
C ARG A 64 28.75 16.44 35.91
N ALA A 65 29.65 17.36 36.25
CA ALA A 65 29.59 18.60 37.01
C ALA A 65 30.73 19.52 36.54
N TRP A 66 30.46 20.81 36.40
CA TRP A 66 31.49 21.83 36.60
C TRP A 66 31.82 21.84 38.11
N ARG A 67 33.08 21.58 38.48
CA ARG A 67 33.65 21.87 39.80
C ARG A 67 35.15 22.13 39.68
N GLY A 68 35.58 23.26 40.24
CA GLY A 68 36.96 23.57 40.62
C GLY A 68 37.74 24.31 39.56
#